data_AF-A0A2S6GKJ4-F1
#
_entry.id   AF-A0A2S6GKJ4-F1
#
_cell.length_a   1.000
_cell.length_b   1.000
_cell.length_c   1.000
_cell.angle_alpha   90.00
_cell.angle_beta   90.00
_cell.angle_gamma   90.00
#
_symmetry.space_group_name_H-M   'P 1'
#
loop_
_entity.id
_entity.type
_entity.pdbx_description
1 polymer ?
#
loop_
_entity_poly.entity_id
_entity_poly.type
_entity_poly.pdbx_seq_one_letter_code
_entity_poly.pdbx_strand_id
1 'polypeptide(L)'
;MASQIELPDGGCYGVRMRVPVGERVYAFDRPLIPVSQVAAVAPDITVTDRAIEIRTDRWGVIEVRDPHIGEQARVLPVVCGDPDLAARVASAFTADSAIGWDSDAVEREAWCLCWMSTYHHDRNGGAA
;
A
#
# COMPACT_ATOMS: atom_id res chain seq x y z
N MET A 1 -14.19 0.33 -14.40
CA MET A 1 -13.05 0.89 -15.16
C MET A 1 -12.26 1.79 -14.24
N ALA A 2 -11.09 1.36 -13.77
CA ALA A 2 -10.10 2.24 -13.17
C ALA A 2 -9.44 3.03 -14.31
N SER A 3 -9.32 4.36 -14.17
CA SER A 3 -8.60 5.20 -15.12
C SER A 3 -7.21 5.46 -14.56
N GLN A 4 -6.18 5.10 -15.32
CA GLN A 4 -4.79 5.42 -15.02
C GLN A 4 -4.48 6.83 -15.55
N ILE A 5 -3.92 7.69 -14.71
CA ILE A 5 -3.35 8.98 -15.13
C ILE A 5 -1.84 8.83 -14.99
N GLU A 6 -1.13 8.80 -16.11
CA GLU A 6 0.32 8.90 -16.14
C GLU A 6 0.70 10.39 -16.07
N LEU A 7 1.52 10.75 -15.08
CA LEU A 7 2.13 12.08 -15.01
C LEU A 7 3.58 11.97 -15.52
N PRO A 8 4.00 12.79 -16.49
CA PRO A 8 5.35 12.73 -17.04
C PRO A 8 6.38 13.17 -15.99
N ASP A 9 7.53 12.49 -15.97
CA ASP A 9 8.77 12.90 -15.28
C ASP A 9 8.86 12.75 -13.75
N GLY A 10 8.28 11.68 -13.19
CA GLY A 10 8.40 11.34 -11.76
C GLY A 10 7.06 11.37 -11.01
N GLY A 11 6.01 10.92 -11.70
CA GLY A 11 4.63 11.05 -11.27
C GLY A 11 4.17 10.06 -10.20
N CYS A 12 3.59 10.58 -9.12
CA CYS A 12 2.63 9.83 -8.32
C CYS A 12 1.47 9.39 -9.23
N TYR A 13 1.17 8.10 -9.25
CA TYR A 13 0.03 7.55 -10.01
C TYR A 13 -1.22 7.67 -9.15
N GLY A 14 -2.32 8.15 -9.72
CA GLY A 14 -3.60 8.25 -9.02
C GLY A 14 -4.49 7.07 -9.36
N VAL A 15 -5.09 6.42 -8.36
CA VAL A 15 -6.18 5.46 -8.60
C VAL A 15 -7.50 6.06 -8.21
N ARG A 16 -8.39 6.18 -9.19
CA ARG A 16 -9.76 6.62 -8.93
C ARG A 16 -10.46 5.59 -8.04
N MET A 17 -10.69 5.98 -6.80
CA MET A 17 -11.50 5.21 -5.85
C MET A 17 -12.89 5.80 -5.75
N ARG A 18 -13.87 4.95 -5.44
CA ARG A 18 -15.24 5.36 -5.09
C ARG A 18 -15.48 4.97 -3.65
N VAL A 19 -15.72 5.96 -2.80
CA VAL A 19 -15.84 5.77 -1.35
C VAL A 19 -17.21 6.27 -0.88
N PRO A 20 -18.04 5.41 -0.26
CA PRO A 20 -19.29 5.84 0.35
C PRO A 20 -19.01 6.63 1.63
N VAL A 21 -19.67 7.78 1.78
CA VAL A 21 -19.62 8.67 2.93
C VAL A 21 -21.05 9.11 3.23
N GLY A 22 -21.63 8.55 4.30
CA GLY A 22 -23.07 8.67 4.55
C GLY A 22 -23.87 8.15 3.36
N GLU A 23 -24.77 8.97 2.82
CA GLU A 23 -25.62 8.62 1.67
C GLU A 23 -24.99 8.93 0.30
N ARG A 24 -23.77 9.48 0.27
CA ARG A 24 -23.10 9.93 -0.96
C ARG A 24 -21.93 9.02 -1.30
N VAL A 25 -21.62 8.89 -2.59
CA VAL A 25 -20.41 8.22 -3.06
C VAL A 25 -19.49 9.26 -3.68
N TYR A 26 -18.34 9.47 -3.05
CA TYR A 26 -17.31 10.37 -3.56
C TYR A 26 -16.34 9.60 -4.46
N ALA A 27 -15.91 10.23 -5.54
CA ALA A 27 -14.84 9.72 -6.38
C ALA A 27 -13.63 10.64 -6.26
N PHE A 28 -12.47 10.09 -5.92
CA PHE A 28 -11.21 10.83 -5.84
C PHE A 28 -10.05 9.93 -6.27
N ASP A 29 -8.92 10.53 -6.61
CA ASP A 29 -7.72 9.79 -6.99
C ASP A 29 -6.86 9.60 -5.74
N ARG A 30 -6.65 8.35 -5.33
CA ARG A 30 -5.74 7.99 -4.24
C ARG A 30 -4.31 8.17 -4.75
N PRO A 31 -3.47 8.95 -4.04
CA PRO A 31 -2.04 9.05 -4.36
C PRO A 31 -1.35 7.69 -4.19
N LEU A 32 -0.66 7.23 -5.22
CA LEU A 32 0.18 6.03 -5.21
C LEU A 32 1.59 6.36 -5.63
N ILE A 33 2.56 5.76 -4.96
CA ILE A 33 3.96 5.78 -5.37
C ILE A 33 4.30 4.35 -5.79
N PRO A 34 4.47 4.08 -7.10
CA PRO A 34 4.84 2.75 -7.58
C PRO A 34 6.21 2.35 -7.02
N VAL A 35 6.31 1.09 -6.61
CA VAL A 35 7.57 0.48 -6.16
C VAL A 35 8.02 -0.58 -7.17
N SER A 36 7.06 -1.32 -7.74
CA SER A 36 7.29 -2.32 -8.77
C SER A 36 6.10 -2.38 -9.73
N GLN A 37 6.15 -3.29 -10.72
CA GLN A 37 5.02 -3.55 -11.62
C GLN A 37 3.78 -4.12 -10.94
N VAL A 38 3.89 -4.57 -9.68
CA VAL A 38 2.79 -5.23 -8.95
C VAL A 38 2.54 -4.62 -7.57
N ALA A 39 3.34 -3.65 -7.14
CA ALA A 39 3.24 -3.07 -5.80
C ALA A 39 3.42 -1.54 -5.83
N ALA A 40 2.60 -0.85 -5.04
CA ALA A 40 2.71 0.58 -4.79
C ALA A 40 2.52 0.87 -3.30
N VAL A 41 3.01 2.03 -2.86
CA VAL A 41 2.71 2.56 -1.53
C VAL A 41 1.70 3.68 -1.60
N ALA A 42 0.85 3.77 -0.59
CA ALA A 42 -0.22 4.73 -0.55
C ALA A 42 -0.48 5.20 0.89
N PRO A 43 -0.90 6.46 1.10
CA PRO A 43 -1.38 6.90 2.40
C PRO A 43 -2.64 6.12 2.78
N ASP A 44 -2.81 5.86 4.06
CA ASP A 44 -4.00 5.22 4.62
C ASP A 44 -5.21 6.14 4.48
N ILE A 45 -6.39 5.55 4.33
CA ILE A 45 -7.62 6.29 4.08
C ILE A 45 -8.64 5.87 5.12
N THR A 46 -9.01 6.82 5.96
CA THR A 46 -10.08 6.63 6.93
C THR A 46 -11.33 7.30 6.40
N VAL A 47 -12.47 6.62 6.57
CA VAL A 47 -13.77 7.10 6.11
C VAL A 47 -14.66 7.26 7.32
N THR A 48 -15.20 8.46 7.52
CA THR A 48 -16.18 8.75 8.56
C THR A 48 -17.57 8.90 7.94
N ASP A 49 -18.59 9.19 8.76
CA ASP A 49 -19.93 9.50 8.28
C ASP A 49 -19.98 10.76 7.40
N ARG A 50 -18.98 11.65 7.51
CA ARG A 50 -18.99 12.98 6.86
C ARG A 50 -17.79 13.27 5.97
N ALA A 51 -16.68 12.55 6.13
CA ALA A 51 -15.43 12.90 5.49
C ALA A 51 -14.60 11.69 5.07
N ILE A 52 -13.68 11.95 4.16
CA ILE A 52 -12.60 11.05 3.76
C ILE A 52 -11.31 11.70 4.27
N GLU A 53 -10.60 11.01 5.13
CA GLU A 53 -9.32 11.45 5.66
C GLU A 53 -8.19 10.66 4.99
N ILE A 54 -7.28 11.39 4.35
CA ILE A 54 -6.05 10.83 3.80
C ILE A 54 -4.94 11.03 4.85
N ARG A 55 -4.50 9.94 5.46
CA ARG A 55 -3.48 9.91 6.51
C ARG A 55 -2.09 9.82 5.91
N THR A 56 -1.38 10.94 5.81
CA THR A 56 0.00 10.98 5.28
C THR A 56 1.06 10.56 6.30
N ASP A 57 0.66 10.22 7.52
CA ASP A 57 1.49 9.66 8.58
C ASP A 57 1.31 8.14 8.72
N ARG A 58 0.49 7.52 7.87
CA ARG A 58 0.23 6.08 7.85
C ARG A 58 0.27 5.61 6.41
N TRP A 59 1.21 4.73 6.09
CA TRP A 59 1.47 4.25 4.73
C TRP A 59 1.30 2.74 4.65
N GLY A 60 0.56 2.29 3.65
CA GLY A 60 0.35 0.87 3.36
C GLY A 60 0.95 0.47 2.03
N VAL A 61 1.17 -0.83 1.87
CA VAL A 61 1.57 -1.43 0.60
C VAL A 61 0.34 -2.04 -0.06
N ILE A 62 0.06 -1.64 -1.29
CA ILE A 62 -1.08 -2.12 -2.06
C ILE A 62 -0.62 -2.84 -3.32
N GLU A 63 -1.40 -3.82 -3.75
CA GLU A 63 -1.23 -4.48 -5.02
C GLU A 63 -1.72 -3.59 -6.16
N VAL A 64 -0.89 -3.45 -7.19
CA VAL A 64 -1.21 -2.72 -8.43
C VAL A 64 -0.90 -3.59 -9.64
N ARG A 65 -1.72 -4.62 -9.90
CA ARG A 65 -1.60 -5.40 -11.14
C ARG A 65 -2.21 -4.60 -12.30
N ASP A 66 -1.39 -4.08 -13.21
CA ASP A 66 -1.82 -3.48 -14.47
C ASP A 66 -2.64 -4.50 -15.31
N PRO A 67 -3.81 -4.16 -15.90
CA PRO A 67 -4.54 -2.88 -15.89
C PRO A 67 -5.68 -2.83 -14.86
N HIS A 68 -5.69 -3.75 -13.89
CA HIS A 68 -6.78 -3.92 -12.95
C HIS A 68 -6.30 -3.69 -11.52
N ILE A 69 -6.45 -2.45 -11.08
CA ILE A 69 -6.70 -2.23 -9.66
C ILE A 69 -8.17 -2.57 -9.47
N GLY A 70 -8.43 -3.88 -9.33
CA GLY A 70 -9.76 -4.44 -9.22
C GLY A 70 -10.51 -3.85 -8.02
N GLU A 71 -11.81 -4.13 -7.94
CA GLU A 71 -12.69 -3.64 -6.86
C GLU A 71 -12.21 -4.02 -5.44
N GLN A 72 -11.25 -4.95 -5.34
CA GLN A 72 -10.57 -5.33 -4.10
C GLN A 72 -9.05 -5.25 -4.29
N ALA A 73 -8.50 -4.03 -4.32
CA ALA A 73 -7.06 -3.85 -4.21
C ALA A 73 -6.57 -4.55 -2.93
N ARG A 74 -5.70 -5.56 -3.08
CA ARG A 74 -5.12 -6.26 -1.93
C ARG A 74 -4.13 -5.34 -1.24
N VAL A 75 -4.16 -5.35 0.09
CA VAL A 75 -3.26 -4.55 0.93
C VAL A 75 -2.47 -5.53 1.79
N LEU A 76 -1.17 -5.29 1.95
CA LEU A 76 -0.41 -6.02 2.96
C LEU A 76 -0.87 -5.59 4.35
N PRO A 77 -1.01 -6.51 5.32
CA PRO A 77 -1.45 -6.20 6.68
C PRO A 77 -0.33 -5.52 7.50
N VAL A 78 0.19 -4.40 7.00
CA VAL A 78 1.27 -3.61 7.59
C VAL A 78 1.00 -2.13 7.35
N VAL A 79 1.22 -1.33 8.38
CA VAL A 79 1.10 0.13 8.33
C VAL A 79 2.42 0.72 8.82
N CYS A 80 3.05 1.52 7.97
CA CYS A 80 4.31 2.19 8.24
C CYS A 80 4.05 3.68 8.56
N GLY A 81 4.89 4.29 9.39
CA GLY A 81 4.83 5.73 9.65
C GLY A 81 5.46 6.60 8.55
N ASP A 82 6.13 5.96 7.58
CA ASP A 82 7.00 6.61 6.59
C ASP A 82 6.82 5.93 5.22
N PRO A 83 6.60 6.69 4.12
CA PRO A 83 6.52 6.12 2.77
C PRO A 83 7.77 5.34 2.36
N ASP A 84 8.97 5.75 2.78
CA ASP A 84 10.21 5.08 2.40
C ASP A 84 10.33 3.70 3.06
N LEU A 85 9.86 3.56 4.30
CA LEU A 85 9.77 2.27 4.97
C LEU A 85 8.74 1.36 4.27
N ALA A 86 7.57 1.89 3.94
CA ALA A 86 6.57 1.13 3.17
C ALA A 86 7.13 0.66 1.83
N ALA A 87 7.94 1.49 1.15
CA ALA A 87 8.57 1.12 -0.11
C ALA A 87 9.59 0.00 0.05
N ARG A 88 10.37 0.00 1.14
CA ARG A 88 11.28 -1.12 1.49
C ARG A 88 10.51 -2.41 1.74
N VAL A 89 9.40 -2.36 2.46
CA VAL A 89 8.53 -3.53 2.68
C VAL A 89 7.99 -4.04 1.35
N ALA A 90 7.46 -3.15 0.50
CA ALA A 90 6.93 -3.50 -0.82
C ALA A 90 8.00 -4.15 -1.72
N SER A 91 9.22 -3.60 -1.72
CA SER A 91 10.34 -4.14 -2.47
C SER A 91 10.76 -5.51 -1.95
N ALA A 92 10.84 -5.70 -0.62
CA ALA A 92 11.20 -6.97 -0.02
C ALA A 92 10.15 -8.05 -0.29
N PHE A 93 8.86 -7.70 -0.16
CA PHE A 93 7.76 -8.61 -0.47
C PHE A 93 7.76 -9.03 -1.94
N THR A 94 7.99 -8.08 -2.85
CA THR A 94 8.03 -8.36 -4.30
C THR A 94 9.23 -9.24 -4.68
N ALA A 95 10.34 -9.15 -3.95
CA ALA A 95 11.56 -9.90 -4.24
C ALA A 95 11.58 -11.31 -3.63
N ASP A 96 10.68 -11.60 -2.67
CA ASP A 96 10.64 -12.89 -1.98
C ASP A 96 9.83 -13.91 -2.78
N SER A 97 10.50 -14.95 -3.30
CA SER A 97 9.85 -16.00 -4.08
C SER A 97 9.01 -16.99 -3.26
N ALA A 98 9.14 -16.97 -1.93
CA ALA A 98 8.42 -17.89 -1.04
C ALA A 98 7.02 -17.38 -0.67
N ILE A 99 6.70 -16.12 -0.95
CA ILE A 99 5.41 -15.49 -0.66
C ILE A 99 4.93 -14.71 -1.89
N GLY A 100 3.63 -14.48 -1.99
CA GLY A 100 3.10 -13.60 -3.02
C GLY A 100 1.74 -13.03 -2.65
N TRP A 101 1.23 -12.18 -3.52
CA TRP A 101 -0.10 -11.57 -3.35
C TRP A 101 -1.24 -12.60 -3.34
N ASP A 102 -1.03 -13.72 -4.02
CA ASP A 102 -1.97 -14.85 -4.10
C ASP A 102 -1.81 -15.85 -2.93
N SER A 103 -0.84 -15.63 -2.03
CA SER A 103 -0.73 -16.38 -0.78
C SER A 103 -1.89 -16.08 0.16
N ASP A 104 -2.15 -17.01 1.07
CA ASP A 104 -3.22 -16.87 2.04
C ASP A 104 -3.01 -15.64 2.93
N ALA A 105 -4.10 -15.07 3.43
CA ALA A 105 -4.03 -13.87 4.27
C ALA A 105 -3.14 -14.08 5.50
N VAL A 106 -3.21 -15.27 6.10
CA VAL A 106 -2.40 -15.65 7.27
C VAL A 106 -0.91 -15.74 6.93
N GLU A 107 -0.55 -16.25 5.74
CA GLU A 107 0.84 -16.32 5.30
C GLU A 107 1.43 -14.92 5.06
N ARG A 108 0.64 -14.03 4.45
CA ARG A 108 1.04 -12.63 4.25
C ARG A 108 1.18 -11.88 5.58
N GLU A 109 0.31 -12.14 6.54
CA GLU A 109 0.42 -11.59 7.90
C GLU A 109 1.67 -12.10 8.61
N ALA A 110 1.91 -13.42 8.59
CA ALA A 110 3.10 -14.01 9.17
C ALA A 110 4.39 -13.45 8.55
N TRP A 111 4.42 -13.29 7.23
CA TRP A 111 5.55 -12.68 6.53
C TRP A 111 5.78 -11.24 6.99
N CYS A 112 4.73 -10.41 7.07
CA CYS A 112 4.83 -9.02 7.51
C CYS A 112 5.39 -8.94 8.95
N LEU A 113 4.89 -9.78 9.85
CA LEU A 113 5.36 -9.85 11.24
C LEU A 113 6.83 -10.24 11.33
N CYS A 114 7.23 -11.29 10.60
CA CYS A 114 8.62 -11.76 10.56
C CYS A 114 9.56 -10.69 10.00
N TRP A 115 9.20 -10.06 8.88
CA TRP A 115 10.04 -9.04 8.25
C TRP A 115 10.22 -7.82 9.16
N MET A 116 9.13 -7.33 9.77
CA MET A 116 9.19 -6.19 10.69
C MET A 116 10.01 -6.50 11.94
N SER A 117 9.90 -7.70 12.50
CA SER A 117 10.71 -8.14 13.64
C SER A 117 12.20 -8.12 13.32
N THR A 118 12.59 -8.67 12.16
CA THR A 118 13.98 -8.67 11.69
C THR A 118 14.48 -7.25 11.44
N TYR A 119 13.70 -6.42 10.75
CA TYR A 119 14.05 -5.03 10.46
C TYR A 119 14.31 -4.21 11.75
N HIS A 120 13.47 -4.40 12.78
CA HIS A 120 13.66 -3.74 14.07
C HIS A 120 14.88 -4.29 14.83
N HIS A 121 15.13 -5.59 14.76
CA HIS A 121 16.31 -6.20 15.38
C HIS A 121 17.59 -5.64 14.78
N ASP A 122 17.69 -5.55 13.45
CA ASP A 122 18.88 -5.06 12.75
C ASP A 122 19.15 -3.57 13.01
N ARG A 123 18.09 -2.75 13.13
CA ARG A 123 18.24 -1.32 13.43
C ARG A 123 18.61 -1.04 14.89
N ASN A 124 18.11 -1.84 15.83
CA ASN A 124 18.36 -1.64 17.26
C ASN A 124 19.64 -2.37 17.73
N GLY A 125 20.02 -3.45 17.05
CA GLY A 125 21.24 -4.22 17.33
C GLY A 125 22.52 -3.60 16.75
N GLY A 126 22.39 -2.65 15.80
CA GLY A 126 23.51 -1.87 15.26
C GLY A 126 23.97 -0.70 16.13
N ALA A 127 23.43 -0.55 17.35
CA ALA A 127 23.77 0.50 18.31
C ALA A 127 24.58 -0.01 19.53
N ALA A 128 25.26 -1.16 19.39
CA ALA A 128 26.16 -1.72 20.40
C ALA A 128 27.63 -1.50 20.03
#